data_AF-A0A529ZBL2-F1
#
_entry.id   AF-A0A529ZBL2-F1
#
_cell.length_a   1.000
_cell.length_b   1.000
_cell.length_c   1.000
_cell.angle_alpha   90.00
_cell.angle_beta   90.00
_cell.angle_gamma   90.00
#
_symmetry.space_group_name_H-M   'P 1'
#
loop_
_entity.id
_entity.type
_entity.pdbx_description
1 polymer ?
#
loop_
_entity_poly.entity_id
_entity_poly.type
_entity_poly.pdbx_seq_one_letter_code
_entity_poly.pdbx_strand_id
1 'polypeptide(L)' 'PEPSDVAAPEADDIPELREEAKGCRRCPLWRDATQTVFGEGPENADVIFVGEQPGDQEDLAGKPFVGPA' A
#
# COMPACT_ATOMS: atom_id res chain seq x y z
N PRO A 1 -5.84 10.81 15.14
CA PRO A 1 -6.17 9.48 15.71
C PRO A 1 -4.86 8.86 16.16
N GLU A 2 -4.84 8.20 17.32
CA GLU A 2 -3.68 7.37 17.68
C GLU A 2 -3.66 6.15 16.71
N PRO A 3 -2.51 5.51 16.43
CA PRO A 3 -2.45 4.37 15.50
C PRO A 3 -3.38 3.21 15.89
N SER A 4 -3.70 3.08 17.17
CA SER A 4 -4.60 2.07 17.73
C SER A 4 -6.09 2.29 17.43
N ASP A 5 -6.49 3.47 16.98
CA ASP A 5 -7.90 3.82 16.73
C ASP A 5 -8.34 3.57 15.28
N VAL A 6 -7.44 3.02 14.47
CA VAL A 6 -7.65 2.80 13.04
C VAL A 6 -8.28 1.44 12.83
N ALA A 7 -9.54 1.41 12.38
CA ALA A 7 -10.24 0.17 12.03
C ALA A 7 -9.42 -0.67 11.05
N ALA A 8 -9.35 -1.98 11.28
CA ALA A 8 -8.72 -2.95 10.38
C ALA A 8 -9.49 -3.05 9.04
N PRO A 9 -8.84 -3.49 7.95
CA PRO A 9 -9.56 -3.79 6.72
C PRO A 9 -10.59 -4.92 6.92
N GLU A 10 -11.66 -4.92 6.13
CA GLU A 10 -12.74 -5.92 6.17
C GLU A 10 -12.63 -6.97 5.05
N ALA A 11 -11.61 -6.88 4.20
CA ALA A 11 -11.35 -7.76 3.07
C ALA A 11 -10.83 -9.16 3.48
N ASP A 12 -11.21 -10.19 2.72
CA ASP A 12 -10.90 -11.59 2.99
C ASP A 12 -9.72 -12.12 2.14
N ASP A 13 -9.37 -11.45 1.04
CA ASP A 13 -8.26 -11.83 0.16
C ASP A 13 -7.38 -10.64 -0.31
N ILE A 14 -6.24 -10.95 -0.95
CA ILE A 14 -5.28 -9.94 -1.42
C ILE A 14 -5.89 -9.00 -2.49
N PRO A 15 -6.65 -9.49 -3.49
CA PRO A 15 -7.38 -8.64 -4.41
C PRO A 15 -8.31 -7.63 -3.72
N GLU A 16 -9.12 -8.08 -2.76
CA GLU A 16 -10.02 -7.20 -2.00
C GLU A 16 -9.25 -6.18 -1.16
N LEU A 17 -8.18 -6.61 -0.48
CA LEU A 17 -7.29 -5.70 0.27
C LEU A 17 -6.68 -4.62 -0.63
N ARG A 18 -6.33 -4.97 -1.88
CA ARG A 18 -5.82 -4.02 -2.87
C ARG A 18 -6.88 -2.98 -3.23
N GLU A 19 -8.13 -3.39 -3.44
CA GLU A 19 -9.21 -2.45 -3.76
C GLU A 19 -9.54 -1.54 -2.56
N GLU A 20 -9.60 -2.08 -1.35
CA GLU A 20 -9.84 -1.27 -0.14
C GLU A 20 -8.73 -0.23 0.07
N ALA A 21 -7.46 -0.65 -0.13
CA ALA A 21 -6.31 0.23 0.07
C ALA A 21 -6.31 1.44 -0.88
N LYS A 22 -6.76 1.30 -2.14
CA LYS A 22 -6.85 2.42 -3.11
C LYS A 22 -7.67 3.60 -2.58
N GLY A 23 -8.69 3.32 -1.78
CA GLY A 23 -9.59 4.33 -1.19
C GLY A 23 -9.20 4.75 0.23
N CYS A 24 -8.08 4.26 0.78
CA CYS A 24 -7.75 4.41 2.18
C CYS A 24 -7.55 5.88 2.57
N ARG A 25 -8.31 6.34 3.58
CA ARG A 25 -8.18 7.68 4.16
C ARG A 25 -7.89 7.70 5.65
N ARG A 26 -7.34 6.60 6.17
CA ARG A 26 -7.14 6.36 7.60
C ARG A 26 -6.01 7.20 8.22
N CYS A 27 -5.10 7.76 7.41
CA CYS A 27 -4.08 8.73 7.84
C CYS A 27 -3.96 9.89 6.82
N PRO A 28 -3.28 11.00 7.10
CA PRO A 28 -3.18 12.12 6.16
C PRO A 28 -2.40 11.86 4.86
N LEU A 29 -1.63 10.77 4.75
CA LEU A 29 -0.73 10.52 3.63
C LEU A 29 -1.44 10.42 2.26
N TRP A 30 -2.72 10.04 2.24
CA TRP A 30 -3.48 9.96 0.99
C TRP A 30 -3.67 11.32 0.29
N ARG A 31 -3.52 12.44 1.02
CA ARG A 31 -3.92 13.76 0.52
C ARG A 31 -3.01 14.25 -0.60
N ASP A 32 -1.71 14.02 -0.45
CA ASP A 32 -0.69 14.59 -1.31
C ASP A 32 -0.01 13.54 -2.20
N ALA A 33 -0.21 12.24 -1.92
CA ALA A 33 0.23 11.15 -2.78
C ALA A 33 -0.61 11.10 -4.08
N THR A 34 0.00 10.66 -5.19
CA THR A 34 -0.71 10.44 -6.45
C THR A 34 -1.67 9.26 -6.34
N GLN A 35 -1.22 8.17 -5.72
CA GLN A 35 -2.01 6.95 -5.59
C GLN A 35 -1.46 6.04 -4.48
N THR A 36 -2.25 5.01 -4.13
CA THR A 36 -1.73 3.92 -3.31
C THR A 36 -0.80 3.04 -4.13
N VAL A 37 0.40 2.78 -3.61
CA VAL A 37 1.29 1.75 -4.12
C VAL A 37 1.15 0.51 -3.26
N PHE A 38 0.36 -0.45 -3.75
CA PHE A 38 0.15 -1.72 -3.07
C PHE A 38 1.27 -2.73 -3.42
N GLY A 39 1.43 -3.79 -2.63
CA GLY A 39 2.40 -4.84 -2.93
C GLY A 39 2.14 -5.53 -4.28
N GLU A 40 3.19 -6.04 -4.91
CA GLU A 40 3.14 -6.82 -6.16
C GLU A 40 3.90 -8.13 -5.98
N GLY A 41 3.37 -9.22 -6.52
CA GLY A 41 3.99 -10.55 -6.46
C GLY A 41 2.95 -11.68 -6.50
N PRO A 42 3.41 -12.94 -6.53
CA PRO A 42 2.54 -14.11 -6.40
C PRO A 42 1.84 -14.16 -5.03
N GLU A 43 0.56 -14.52 -5.01
CA GLU A 43 -0.20 -14.67 -3.75
C GLU A 43 0.34 -15.79 -2.85
N ASN A 44 1.04 -16.76 -3.45
CA ASN A 44 1.66 -17.90 -2.79
C ASN A 44 3.19 -17.77 -2.66
N ALA A 45 3.73 -16.55 -2.63
CA ALA A 45 5.16 -16.33 -2.47
C ALA A 45 5.68 -16.88 -1.13
N ASP A 46 6.79 -17.62 -1.16
CA ASP A 46 7.44 -18.15 0.05
C ASP A 46 8.16 -17.05 0.86
N VAL A 47 8.48 -15.92 0.23
CA VAL A 47 9.25 -14.82 0.80
C VAL A 47 8.60 -13.48 0.42
N ILE A 48 8.51 -12.56 1.38
CA ILE A 48 7.97 -11.22 1.22
C ILE A 48 9.06 -10.21 1.60
N PHE A 49 9.23 -9.17 0.78
CA PHE A 49 10.08 -8.01 1.08
C PHE A 49 9.19 -6.83 1.48
N VAL A 50 9.49 -6.19 2.61
CA VAL A 50 8.73 -5.04 3.13
C VAL A 50 9.69 -3.86 3.29
N GLY A 51 9.42 -2.78 2.57
CA GLY A 51 10.15 -1.51 2.68
C GLY A 51 9.51 -0.55 3.68
N GLU A 52 9.94 0.71 3.67
CA GLU A 52 9.38 1.77 4.53
C GLU A 52 8.08 2.35 3.94
N GLN A 53 8.17 3.01 2.79
CA GLN A 53 7.07 3.68 2.10
C GLN A 53 7.42 3.86 0.61
N PRO A 54 6.43 4.15 -0.27
CA PRO A 54 6.70 4.49 -1.67
C PRO A 54 7.47 5.80 -1.80
N GLY A 55 8.47 5.84 -2.68
CA GLY A 55 9.13 7.08 -3.10
C GLY A 55 8.40 7.75 -4.26
N ASP A 56 9.00 8.81 -4.82
CA ASP A 56 8.44 9.58 -5.93
C ASP A 56 8.19 8.73 -7.19
N GLN A 57 9.16 7.87 -7.55
CA GLN A 57 9.00 7.01 -8.73
C GLN A 57 7.94 5.93 -8.52
N GLU A 58 7.89 5.34 -7.32
CA GLU A 58 6.86 4.37 -6.95
C GLU A 58 5.46 4.99 -6.97
N ASP A 59 5.29 6.17 -6.38
CA ASP A 59 4.01 6.90 -6.33
C ASP A 59 3.50 7.21 -7.74
N LEU A 60 4.36 7.67 -8.63
CA LEU A 60 3.99 7.94 -10.02
C LEU A 60 3.74 6.66 -10.83
N ALA A 61 4.52 5.60 -10.61
CA ALA A 61 4.39 4.35 -11.35
C ALA A 61 3.26 3.45 -10.84
N GLY A 62 2.81 3.63 -9.60
CA GLY A 62 1.87 2.73 -8.93
C GLY A 62 2.47 1.36 -8.59
N LYS A 63 3.80 1.25 -8.49
CA LYS A 63 4.53 -0.02 -8.29
C LYS A 63 5.63 0.11 -7.25
N PRO A 64 5.85 -0.90 -6.39
CA PRO A 64 6.90 -0.85 -5.38
C PRO A 64 8.30 -1.11 -5.99
N PHE A 65 9.34 -0.52 -5.39
CA PHE A 65 10.76 -0.77 -5.70
C PHE A 65 11.16 -0.57 -7.18
N VAL A 66 10.71 0.53 -7.80
CA VAL A 66 11.03 0.84 -9.20
C VAL A 66 12.11 1.92 -9.35
N GLY A 67 12.28 2.76 -8.33
CA GLY A 67 13.29 3.80 -8.27
C GLY A 67 14.65 3.34 -7.73
N PRO A 68 15.65 4.24 -7.74
CA PRO A 68 16.90 4.00 -7.03
C PRO A 68 16.63 3.80 -5.53
N ALA A 69 17.25 2.76 -4.95
CA ALA A 69 17.17 2.45 -3.52
C ALA A 69 18.17 3.27 -2.69
#